data_AF-A0A7W0VXM7-F1
#
_entry.id   AF-A0A7W0VXM7-F1
#
_cell.length_a   1.000
_cell.length_b   1.000
_cell.length_c   1.000
_cell.angle_alpha   90.00
_cell.angle_beta   90.00
_cell.angle_gamma   90.00
#
_symmetry.space_group_name_H-M   'P 1'
#
loop_
_entity.id
_entity.type
_entity.pdbx_description
1 polymer ?
#
loop_
_entity_poly.entity_id
_entity_poly.type
_entity_poly.pdbx_seq_one_letter_code
_entity_poly.pdbx_strand_id
1 'polypeptide(L)'
;MTARLLISFSLVALASCGARPRPTPPAPPEDRVAIIAAERGPHGARLVAIDEHGDRRHVLLAEARGTARDTNPSVSPDGRWVVFASSRDRPLDKTSLWIAPLGVERAPVRLTTGDAIDSHPTWTRDGTAIVFASTRDGGDFDLHRLPIAAGRANGELVALTSGPTHEVTPT
;
A
#
# COMPACT_ATOMS: atom_id res chain seq x y z
N MET A 1 -32.44 -77.61 2.92
CA MET A 1 -31.59 -76.84 3.85
C MET A 1 -30.74 -75.90 3.00
N THR A 2 -31.09 -74.62 2.97
CA THR A 2 -30.58 -73.61 2.03
C THR A 2 -29.45 -72.79 2.66
N ALA A 3 -28.31 -72.72 1.98
CA ALA A 3 -27.13 -71.95 2.40
C ALA A 3 -27.29 -70.46 2.05
N ARG A 4 -26.95 -69.57 2.99
CA ARG A 4 -26.87 -68.11 2.78
C ARG A 4 -25.42 -67.68 2.73
N LEU A 5 -25.02 -67.08 1.60
CA LEU A 5 -23.73 -66.46 1.35
C LEU A 5 -23.72 -65.04 1.94
N LEU A 6 -22.77 -64.73 2.82
CA LEU A 6 -22.55 -63.37 3.34
C LEU A 6 -21.40 -62.72 2.55
N ILE A 7 -21.71 -61.69 1.78
CA ILE A 7 -20.73 -60.84 1.09
C ILE A 7 -20.34 -59.72 2.05
N SER A 8 -19.07 -59.68 2.45
CA SER A 8 -18.50 -58.60 3.27
C SER A 8 -18.13 -57.42 2.37
N PHE A 9 -18.72 -56.25 2.61
CA PHE A 9 -18.32 -55.00 1.99
C PHE A 9 -17.40 -54.23 2.94
N SER A 10 -16.10 -54.20 2.64
CA SER A 10 -15.16 -53.31 3.32
C SER A 10 -15.29 -51.90 2.75
N LEU A 11 -15.76 -50.97 3.58
CA LEU A 11 -15.87 -49.55 3.25
C LEU A 11 -14.47 -48.89 3.35
N VAL A 12 -13.89 -48.46 2.23
CA VAL A 12 -12.68 -47.62 2.24
C VAL A 12 -13.11 -46.18 2.46
N ALA A 13 -12.79 -45.61 3.62
CA ALA A 13 -12.99 -44.19 3.90
C ALA A 13 -11.86 -43.37 3.24
N LEU A 14 -12.20 -42.59 2.21
CA LEU A 14 -11.32 -41.57 1.67
C LEU A 14 -11.33 -40.36 2.61
N ALA A 15 -10.21 -40.10 3.27
CA ALA A 15 -10.01 -38.85 4.01
C ALA A 15 -9.94 -37.69 3.01
N SER A 16 -11.03 -36.93 2.88
CA SER A 16 -11.02 -35.65 2.20
C SER A 16 -10.24 -34.66 3.05
N CYS A 17 -9.07 -34.22 2.56
CA CYS A 17 -8.40 -33.02 3.07
C CYS A 17 -9.31 -31.81 2.78
N GLY A 18 -10.24 -31.52 3.68
CA GLY A 18 -11.00 -30.27 3.68
C GLY A 18 -10.03 -29.11 3.90
N ALA A 19 -9.62 -28.45 2.82
CA ALA A 19 -8.97 -27.15 2.93
C ALA A 19 -9.90 -26.24 3.74
N ARG A 20 -9.40 -25.66 4.85
CA ARG A 20 -10.18 -24.71 5.63
C ARG A 20 -10.66 -23.61 4.69
N PRO A 21 -11.95 -23.26 4.66
CA PRO A 21 -12.41 -22.13 3.87
C PRO A 21 -11.59 -20.91 4.29
N ARG A 22 -10.89 -20.31 3.33
CA ARG A 22 -10.17 -19.06 3.54
C ARG A 22 -11.24 -18.05 3.97
N PRO A 23 -11.07 -17.32 5.09
CA PRO A 23 -12.05 -16.32 5.48
C PRO A 23 -12.26 -15.37 4.30
N THR A 24 -13.51 -15.24 3.86
CA THR A 24 -13.87 -14.30 2.80
C THR A 24 -13.49 -12.91 3.30
N PRO A 25 -12.68 -12.14 2.55
CA PRO A 25 -12.41 -10.77 2.91
C PRO A 25 -13.74 -10.03 3.10
N PRO A 26 -13.85 -9.11 4.08
CA PRO A 26 -15.02 -8.25 4.16
C PRO A 26 -15.25 -7.59 2.80
N ALA A 27 -16.52 -7.44 2.41
CA ALA A 27 -16.86 -6.71 1.19
C ALA A 27 -16.12 -5.37 1.19
N PRO A 28 -15.51 -4.96 0.06
CA PRO A 28 -14.89 -3.64 -0.01
C PRO A 28 -15.95 -2.60 0.38
N PRO A 29 -15.58 -1.54 1.11
CA PRO A 29 -16.52 -0.47 1.43
C PRO A 29 -17.23 -0.03 0.15
N GLU A 30 -18.55 0.17 0.24
CA GLU A 30 -19.44 0.41 -0.92
C GLU A 30 -19.08 1.68 -1.70
N ASP A 31 -18.21 2.53 -1.15
CA ASP A 31 -17.69 3.73 -1.77
C ASP A 31 -16.18 3.59 -2.02
N ARG A 32 -15.84 3.25 -3.26
CA ARG A 32 -14.44 3.11 -3.68
C ARG A 32 -13.86 4.47 -4.01
N VAL A 33 -12.68 4.76 -3.45
CA VAL A 33 -11.89 5.90 -3.90
C VAL A 33 -11.59 5.75 -5.38
N ALA A 34 -12.14 6.64 -6.20
CA ALA A 34 -11.95 6.66 -7.64
C ALA A 34 -10.67 7.42 -8.02
N ILE A 35 -10.39 8.53 -7.32
CA ILE A 35 -9.26 9.42 -7.63
C ILE A 35 -8.61 9.93 -6.34
N ILE A 36 -7.28 9.94 -6.31
CA ILE A 36 -6.50 10.77 -5.39
C ILE A 36 -5.97 11.98 -6.17
N ALA A 37 -6.48 13.17 -5.87
CA ALA A 37 -6.10 14.40 -6.54
C ALA A 37 -5.17 15.25 -5.67
N ALA A 38 -4.16 15.87 -6.27
CA ALA A 38 -3.36 16.89 -5.61
C ALA A 38 -3.96 18.28 -5.84
N GLU A 39 -4.37 18.95 -4.77
CA GLU A 39 -4.90 20.31 -4.79
C GLU A 39 -3.88 21.31 -4.28
N ARG A 40 -3.61 22.37 -5.02
CA ARG A 40 -2.79 23.48 -4.53
C ARG A 40 -3.67 24.45 -3.73
N GLY A 41 -3.33 24.62 -2.46
CA GLY A 41 -3.87 25.66 -1.59
C GLY A 41 -2.78 26.63 -1.12
N PRO A 42 -3.13 27.64 -0.30
CA PRO A 42 -2.19 28.61 0.25
C PRO A 42 -1.05 27.98 1.09
N HIS A 43 -1.22 26.74 1.53
CA HIS A 43 -0.23 25.99 2.33
C HIS A 43 0.44 24.83 1.57
N GLY A 44 0.36 24.81 0.23
CA GLY A 44 1.00 23.81 -0.61
C GLY A 44 0.03 22.81 -1.25
N ALA A 45 0.57 21.69 -1.75
CA ALA A 45 -0.22 20.67 -2.44
C ALA A 45 -0.71 19.61 -1.45
N ARG A 46 -2.04 19.39 -1.39
CA ARG A 46 -2.70 18.42 -0.50
C ARG A 46 -3.36 17.31 -1.32
N LEU A 47 -3.41 16.09 -0.82
CA LEU A 47 -4.13 14.98 -1.43
C LEU A 47 -5.59 14.92 -0.96
N VAL A 48 -6.50 14.77 -1.91
CA VAL A 48 -7.94 14.60 -1.68
C VAL A 48 -8.39 13.29 -2.32
N ALA A 49 -9.13 12.49 -1.54
CA ALA A 49 -9.81 11.31 -2.05
C ALA A 49 -11.21 11.67 -2.54
N ILE A 50 -11.50 11.31 -3.78
CA ILE A 50 -12.79 11.47 -4.43
C ILE A 50 -13.34 10.07 -4.70
N ASP A 51 -14.61 9.84 -4.34
CA ASP A 51 -15.28 8.55 -4.57
C ASP A 51 -15.80 8.42 -6.02
N GLU A 52 -16.39 7.27 -6.35
CA GLU A 52 -16.96 6.99 -7.68
C GLU A 52 -18.13 7.89 -8.08
N HIS A 53 -18.74 8.58 -7.12
CA HIS A 53 -19.81 9.54 -7.35
C HIS A 53 -19.30 10.96 -7.58
N GLY A 54 -17.98 11.17 -7.44
CA GLY A 54 -17.36 12.49 -7.54
C GLY A 54 -17.41 13.28 -6.22
N ASP A 55 -17.88 12.66 -5.14
CA ASP A 55 -17.96 13.29 -3.84
C ASP A 55 -16.59 13.32 -3.16
N ARG A 56 -16.26 14.50 -2.62
CA ARG A 56 -15.00 14.75 -1.92
C ARG A 56 -15.07 14.14 -0.53
N ARG A 57 -14.66 12.88 -0.39
CA ARG A 57 -14.82 12.19 0.89
C ARG A 57 -13.79 12.55 1.94
N HIS A 58 -12.53 12.81 1.55
CA HIS A 58 -11.48 12.99 2.56
C HIS A 58 -10.43 14.02 2.13
N VAL A 59 -10.25 15.05 2.98
CA VAL A 59 -8.98 15.78 3.07
C VAL A 59 -8.07 14.92 3.94
N LEU A 60 -7.12 14.22 3.34
CA LEU A 60 -6.27 13.23 4.05
C LEU A 60 -5.26 13.87 5.02
N LEU A 61 -5.32 15.18 5.21
CA LEU A 61 -4.22 15.98 5.70
C LEU A 61 -4.71 17.02 6.69
N ALA A 62 -4.35 16.83 7.96
CA ALA A 62 -4.27 17.92 8.92
C ALA A 62 -3.29 18.97 8.37
N GLU A 63 -3.63 20.24 8.57
CA GLU A 63 -2.82 21.38 8.11
C GLU A 63 -1.34 21.16 8.46
N ALA A 64 -0.49 21.00 7.45
CA ALA A 64 0.94 21.08 7.66
C ALA A 64 1.22 22.45 8.30
N ARG A 65 1.99 22.48 9.40
CA ARG A 65 2.50 23.75 9.93
C ARG A 65 3.56 24.28 8.94
N GLY A 66 3.12 24.93 7.86
CA GLY A 66 3.98 25.42 6.78
C GLY A 66 3.64 24.84 5.40
N THR A 67 4.47 25.15 4.40
CA THR A 67 4.32 24.63 3.04
C THR A 67 4.83 23.20 2.92
N ALA A 68 3.98 22.27 2.50
CA ALA A 68 4.38 20.91 2.16
C ALA A 68 3.89 20.53 0.75
N ARG A 69 4.60 19.60 0.12
CA ARG A 69 4.23 19.03 -1.17
C ARG A 69 3.96 17.55 -1.00
N ASP A 70 2.70 17.16 -1.18
CA ASP A 70 2.30 15.76 -1.27
C ASP A 70 2.12 15.35 -2.73
N THR A 71 2.82 14.30 -3.16
CA THR A 71 2.87 13.83 -4.55
C THR A 71 2.87 12.30 -4.65
N ASN A 72 2.68 11.82 -5.89
CA ASN A 72 2.80 10.41 -6.26
C ASN A 72 1.98 9.46 -5.35
N PRO A 73 0.67 9.70 -5.19
CA PRO A 73 -0.16 8.78 -4.42
C PRO A 73 -0.30 7.43 -5.11
N SER A 74 -0.34 6.35 -4.32
CA SER A 74 -0.67 5.00 -4.78
C SER A 74 -1.56 4.30 -3.75
N VAL A 75 -2.66 3.73 -4.23
CA VAL A 75 -3.66 3.05 -3.41
C VAL A 75 -3.29 1.56 -3.29
N SER A 76 -3.44 0.99 -2.10
CA SER A 76 -3.17 -0.43 -1.88
C SER A 76 -4.14 -1.32 -2.66
N PRO A 77 -3.75 -2.56 -3.03
CA PRO A 77 -4.63 -3.47 -3.77
C PRO A 77 -5.96 -3.79 -3.05
N ASP A 78 -5.97 -3.73 -1.72
CA ASP A 78 -7.17 -3.91 -0.89
C ASP A 78 -8.03 -2.63 -0.76
N GLY A 79 -7.57 -1.49 -1.32
CA GLY A 79 -8.25 -0.20 -1.27
C GLY A 79 -8.24 0.49 0.08
N ARG A 80 -7.53 -0.06 1.09
CA ARG A 80 -7.61 0.43 2.48
C ARG A 80 -6.56 1.47 2.83
N TRP A 81 -5.53 1.64 2.01
CA TRP A 81 -4.39 2.50 2.29
C TRP A 81 -4.02 3.33 1.07
N VAL A 82 -3.47 4.50 1.33
CA VAL A 82 -2.75 5.30 0.33
C VAL A 82 -1.34 5.56 0.83
N VAL A 83 -0.35 5.25 0.01
CA VAL A 83 1.03 5.72 0.18
C VAL A 83 1.25 6.94 -0.72
N PHE A 84 2.06 7.89 -0.28
CA PHE A 84 2.44 9.05 -1.07
C PHE A 84 3.79 9.61 -0.60
N ALA A 85 4.45 10.39 -1.45
CA ALA A 85 5.64 11.15 -1.08
C ALA A 85 5.25 12.50 -0.48
N SER A 86 5.97 12.93 0.56
CA SER A 86 5.71 14.20 1.23
C SER A 86 6.99 14.91 1.66
N SER A 87 7.04 16.22 1.47
CA SER A 87 8.07 17.10 2.04
C SER A 87 7.72 17.61 3.45
N ARG A 88 6.66 17.11 4.07
CA ARG A 88 6.29 17.55 5.43
C ARG A 88 7.40 17.27 6.42
N ASP A 89 7.61 18.19 7.36
CA ASP A 89 8.67 18.16 8.36
C ASP A 89 10.10 18.05 7.75
N ARG A 90 10.26 18.47 6.49
CA ARG A 90 11.52 18.41 5.72
C ARG A 90 11.70 19.68 4.86
N PRO A 91 12.94 19.98 4.45
CA PRO A 91 13.20 20.91 3.34
C PRO A 91 12.42 20.49 2.06
N LEU A 92 12.05 21.46 1.22
CA LEU A 92 11.21 21.21 0.03
C LEU A 92 11.89 20.35 -1.06
N ASP A 93 13.22 20.26 -1.04
CA ASP A 93 14.05 19.44 -1.90
C ASP A 93 14.26 18.02 -1.35
N LYS A 94 13.55 17.64 -0.29
CA LYS A 94 13.58 16.31 0.32
C LYS A 94 12.17 15.79 0.52
N THR A 95 11.99 14.48 0.36
CA THR A 95 10.71 13.82 0.58
C THR A 95 10.89 12.50 1.31
N SER A 96 9.87 12.13 2.06
CA SER A 96 9.74 10.79 2.63
C SER A 96 8.42 10.18 2.20
N LEU A 97 8.33 8.85 2.23
CA LEU A 97 7.07 8.16 2.05
C LEU A 97 6.24 8.22 3.31
N TRP A 98 4.95 8.42 3.12
CA TRP A 98 3.94 8.40 4.17
C TRP A 98 2.76 7.54 3.73
N ILE A 99 2.05 6.99 4.70
CA ILE A 99 0.89 6.13 4.50
C ILE A 99 -0.28 6.60 5.36
N ALA A 100 -1.49 6.58 4.81
CA ALA A 100 -2.72 6.90 5.52
C ALA A 100 -3.79 5.85 5.20
N PRO A 101 -4.69 5.53 6.14
CA PRO A 101 -5.86 4.73 5.80
C PRO A 101 -6.82 5.51 4.90
N LEU A 102 -7.47 4.82 3.97
CA LEU A 102 -8.56 5.34 3.17
C LEU A 102 -9.90 5.03 3.84
N GLY A 103 -10.86 5.94 3.74
CA GLY A 103 -12.20 5.78 4.32
C GLY A 103 -12.31 6.03 5.83
N VAL A 104 -11.19 6.30 6.52
CA VAL A 104 -11.17 6.59 7.96
C VAL A 104 -10.28 7.79 8.22
N GLU A 105 -10.78 8.76 8.99
CA GLU A 105 -9.99 9.93 9.35
C GLU A 105 -8.95 9.56 10.41
N ARG A 106 -7.70 9.40 9.97
CA ARG A 106 -6.54 9.15 10.83
C ARG A 106 -5.31 9.82 10.26
N ALA A 107 -4.49 10.37 11.15
CA ALA A 107 -3.24 11.00 10.77
C ALA A 107 -2.33 10.05 9.95
N PRO A 108 -1.68 10.55 8.87
CA PRO A 108 -0.69 9.79 8.14
C PRO A 108 0.52 9.41 8.99
N VAL A 109 1.19 8.35 8.57
CA VAL A 109 2.36 7.79 9.21
C VAL A 109 3.55 7.87 8.29
N ARG A 110 4.70 8.31 8.80
CA ARG A 110 5.96 8.29 8.05
C ARG A 110 6.49 6.85 7.94
N LEU A 111 6.87 6.45 6.73
CA LEU A 111 7.44 5.14 6.42
C LEU A 111 8.95 5.15 6.24
N THR A 112 9.50 6.24 5.70
CA THR A 112 10.94 6.35 5.42
C THR A 112 11.55 7.57 6.10
N THR A 113 12.84 7.46 6.43
CA THR A 113 13.65 8.51 7.06
C THR A 113 15.01 8.57 6.40
N GLY A 114 15.78 9.62 6.68
CA GLY A 114 17.12 9.81 6.13
C GLY A 114 17.19 11.01 5.18
N ASP A 115 18.39 11.27 4.67
CA ASP A 115 18.67 12.41 3.79
C ASP A 115 18.56 12.03 2.31
N ALA A 116 17.34 11.74 1.86
CA ALA A 116 17.06 11.32 0.49
C ALA A 116 15.79 11.98 -0.06
N ILE A 117 15.59 11.83 -1.36
CA ILE A 117 14.33 12.09 -2.04
C ILE A 117 13.67 10.74 -2.30
N ASP A 118 12.63 10.40 -1.52
CA ASP A 118 11.81 9.22 -1.76
C ASP A 118 10.57 9.59 -2.58
N SER A 119 10.34 8.91 -3.70
CA SER A 119 9.30 9.27 -4.66
C SER A 119 8.71 8.06 -5.39
N HIS A 120 7.61 8.31 -6.12
CA HIS A 120 6.96 7.31 -7.00
C HIS A 120 6.70 5.95 -6.33
N PRO A 121 6.05 5.91 -5.14
CA PRO A 121 5.74 4.65 -4.50
C PRO A 121 4.66 3.89 -5.27
N THR A 122 4.81 2.58 -5.36
CA THR A 122 3.79 1.64 -5.82
C THR A 122 3.68 0.46 -4.86
N TRP A 123 2.49 -0.10 -4.72
CA TRP A 123 2.29 -1.31 -3.91
C TRP A 123 2.67 -2.55 -4.70
N THR A 124 3.24 -3.54 -4.02
CA THR A 124 3.28 -4.89 -4.58
C THR A 124 1.86 -5.43 -4.75
N ARG A 125 1.65 -6.30 -5.74
CA ARG A 125 0.32 -6.84 -6.09
C ARG A 125 -0.38 -7.55 -4.92
N ASP A 126 0.40 -8.16 -4.02
CA ASP A 126 -0.07 -8.83 -2.81
C ASP A 126 -0.34 -7.87 -1.64
N GLY A 127 -0.02 -6.58 -1.78
CA GLY A 127 -0.20 -5.56 -0.75
C GLY A 127 0.78 -5.65 0.42
N THR A 128 1.83 -6.46 0.33
CA THR A 128 2.76 -6.72 1.46
C THR A 128 3.99 -5.83 1.47
N ALA A 129 4.22 -5.03 0.43
CA ALA A 129 5.35 -4.10 0.36
C ALA A 129 5.06 -2.91 -0.55
N ILE A 130 5.91 -1.91 -0.44
CA ILE A 130 5.96 -0.75 -1.32
C ILE A 130 7.30 -0.76 -2.06
N VAL A 131 7.27 -0.58 -3.38
CA VAL A 131 8.43 -0.34 -4.23
C VAL A 131 8.47 1.14 -4.58
N PHE A 132 9.63 1.79 -4.53
CA PHE A 132 9.73 3.23 -4.73
C PHE A 132 11.14 3.65 -5.15
N ALA A 133 11.25 4.83 -5.76
CA ALA A 133 12.52 5.41 -6.16
C ALA A 133 13.13 6.24 -5.01
N SER A 134 14.43 6.13 -4.76
CA SER A 134 15.13 6.86 -3.71
C SER A 134 16.53 7.27 -4.13
N THR A 135 16.97 8.46 -3.70
CA THR A 135 18.35 8.95 -3.91
C THR A 135 19.32 8.54 -2.80
N ARG A 136 18.95 7.57 -1.95
CA ARG A 136 19.68 7.29 -0.70
C ARG A 136 21.04 6.64 -0.92
N ASP A 137 21.25 5.96 -2.04
CA ASP A 137 22.44 5.14 -2.30
C ASP A 137 23.38 5.82 -3.31
N GLY A 138 23.80 7.05 -3.01
CA GLY A 138 24.79 7.78 -3.82
C GLY A 138 24.24 8.96 -4.63
N GLY A 139 22.98 9.34 -4.41
CA GLY A 139 22.37 10.54 -4.98
C GLY A 139 21.56 10.31 -6.26
N ASP A 140 21.80 9.20 -6.95
CA ASP A 140 21.01 8.76 -8.10
C ASP A 140 19.75 8.00 -7.64
N PHE A 141 18.70 7.99 -8.46
CA PHE A 141 17.46 7.30 -8.14
C PHE A 141 17.57 5.79 -8.38
N ASP A 142 17.55 5.03 -7.29
CA ASP A 142 17.43 3.57 -7.29
C ASP A 142 16.07 3.12 -6.77
N LEU A 143 15.64 1.92 -7.19
CA LEU A 143 14.45 1.28 -6.68
C LEU A 143 14.73 0.55 -5.38
N HIS A 144 13.85 0.75 -4.41
CA HIS A 144 13.86 0.02 -3.15
C HIS A 144 12.52 -0.59 -2.84
N ARG A 145 12.55 -1.66 -2.05
CA ARG A 145 11.38 -2.35 -1.52
C ARG A 145 11.32 -2.25 0.00
N LEU A 146 10.20 -1.79 0.53
CA LEU A 146 9.90 -1.71 1.96
C LEU A 146 8.72 -2.64 2.31
N PRO A 147 8.91 -3.68 3.13
CA PRO A 147 7.82 -4.50 3.65
C PRO A 147 6.84 -3.68 4.50
N ILE A 148 5.54 -3.90 4.30
CA ILE A 148 4.45 -3.21 4.99
C ILE A 148 3.52 -4.19 5.67
N ALA A 149 3.14 -3.91 6.91
CA ALA A 149 2.05 -4.57 7.61
C ALA A 149 1.24 -3.56 8.41
N ALA A 150 -0.09 -3.66 8.35
CA ALA A 150 -1.02 -2.82 9.10
C ALA A 150 -0.72 -1.30 9.02
N GLY A 151 -0.32 -0.81 7.83
CA GLY A 151 -0.02 0.60 7.60
C GLY A 151 1.30 1.08 8.20
N ARG A 152 2.26 0.16 8.44
CA ARG A 152 3.59 0.46 8.99
C ARG A 152 4.67 -0.31 8.23
N ALA A 153 5.88 0.22 8.21
CA ALA A 153 7.07 -0.54 7.86
C ALA A 153 7.20 -1.75 8.79
N ASN A 154 7.44 -2.94 8.22
CA ASN A 154 7.48 -4.20 8.97
C ASN A 154 8.68 -5.08 8.58
N GLY A 155 9.78 -4.46 8.18
CA GLY A 155 10.97 -5.19 7.80
C GLY A 155 12.06 -4.27 7.28
N GLU A 156 13.14 -4.91 6.82
CA GLU A 156 14.28 -4.23 6.24
C GLU A 156 13.92 -3.62 4.88
N LEU A 157 14.48 -2.43 4.64
CA LEU A 157 14.47 -1.77 3.36
C LEU A 157 15.54 -2.39 2.47
N VAL A 158 15.12 -2.90 1.31
CA VAL A 158 16.02 -3.62 0.39
C VAL A 158 16.19 -2.83 -0.89
N ALA A 159 17.41 -2.57 -1.33
CA ALA A 159 17.70 -2.04 -2.67
C ALA A 159 17.41 -3.13 -3.72
N LEU A 160 16.67 -2.76 -4.77
CA LEU A 160 16.36 -3.62 -5.91
C LEU A 160 17.24 -3.30 -7.12
N THR A 161 17.72 -2.06 -7.22
CA THR A 161 18.70 -1.59 -8.21
C THR A 161 19.84 -0.87 -7.51
N SER A 162 20.95 -0.71 -8.22
CA SER A 162 22.15 -0.01 -7.74
C SER A 162 23.03 0.47 -8.92
N GLY A 163 22.41 0.80 -10.05
CA GLY A 163 23.09 1.10 -11.33
C GLY A 163 23.13 2.61 -11.61
N PRO A 164 23.99 3.11 -12.53
CA PRO A 164 24.11 4.55 -12.83
C PRO A 164 22.92 5.12 -13.62
N THR A 165 21.81 4.39 -13.71
CA THR A 165 20.62 4.76 -14.46
C THR A 165 19.53 5.20 -13.50
N HIS A 166 18.78 6.25 -13.86
CA HIS A 166 17.72 6.77 -13.00
C HIS A 166 16.46 5.91 -13.14
N GLU A 167 16.18 5.02 -12.18
CA GLU A 167 14.96 4.23 -12.16
C GLU A 167 13.86 4.91 -11.33
N VAL A 168 12.98 5.65 -12.00
CA VAL A 168 11.98 6.51 -11.33
C VAL A 168 10.55 5.98 -11.34
N THR A 169 10.25 4.86 -12.02
CA THR A 169 8.84 4.40 -12.20
C THR A 169 8.67 2.89 -12.08
N PRO A 170 8.50 2.36 -10.85
CA PRO A 170 7.95 1.01 -10.68
C PRO A 170 6.45 1.03 -11.00
N THR A 171 5.97 0.14 -11.89
CA THR A 171 4.55 0.03 -12.28
C THR A 171 3.84 -1.12 -11.59
#